data_AF-A0A285L423-F1
#
_entry.id   AF-A0A285L423-F1
#
_cell.length_a   1.000
_cell.length_b   1.000
_cell.length_c   1.000
_cell.angle_alpha   90.00
_cell.angle_beta   90.00
_cell.angle_gamma   90.00
#
_symmetry.space_group_name_H-M   'P 1'
#
loop_
_entity.id
_entity.type
_entity.pdbx_description
1 polymer ?
#
loop_
_entity_poly.entity_id
_entity_poly.type
_entity_poly.pdbx_seq_one_letter_code
_entity_poly.pdbx_strand_id
1 'polypeptide(L)'
;MTIHTTEWTMISDLSPESAYRDGADLWRLSWLPGRTLSREQALAGMELDELLSDPDMVHDRIAHAHAAARADRLGILLDHAIILLHKRIVARLRDRPDESAPGPVGACDPSGPPARCVPQRTSGPPRVYG
;
A
#
# COMPACT_ATOMS: atom_id res chain seq x y z
N MET A 1 9.12 14.50 4.63
CA MET A 1 7.98 14.05 5.45
C MET A 1 6.70 14.64 4.90
N THR A 2 6.04 13.93 4.00
CA THR A 2 4.76 14.34 3.42
C THR A 2 3.76 13.20 3.53
N ILE A 3 2.94 13.25 4.59
CA ILE A 3 1.80 12.34 4.73
C ILE A 3 0.56 13.03 4.18
N HIS A 4 -0.02 12.47 3.12
CA HIS A 4 -1.28 12.95 2.56
C HIS A 4 -2.43 12.32 3.33
N THR A 5 -3.28 13.15 3.92
CA THR A 5 -4.39 12.71 4.76
C THR A 5 -5.73 13.12 4.16
N THR A 6 -6.64 12.16 4.06
CA THR A 6 -8.06 12.37 3.79
C THR A 6 -8.89 11.95 5.01
N GLU A 7 -10.22 12.02 4.92
CA GLU A 7 -11.12 11.50 5.96
C GLU A 7 -10.97 9.97 6.14
N TRP A 8 -10.62 9.24 5.09
CA TRP A 8 -10.70 7.78 5.04
C TRP A 8 -9.34 7.09 4.98
N THR A 9 -8.30 7.81 4.54
CA THR A 9 -6.99 7.23 4.23
C THR A 9 -5.86 8.20 4.56
N MET A 10 -4.72 7.66 4.99
CA MET A 10 -3.43 8.36 5.07
C MET A 10 -2.39 7.59 4.25
N ILE A 11 -1.63 8.28 3.40
CA ILE A 11 -0.61 7.69 2.53
C ILE A 11 0.70 8.50 2.57
N SER A 12 1.81 7.83 2.25
CA SER A 12 3.15 8.39 2.13
C SER A 12 3.56 8.47 0.66
N ASP A 13 4.38 9.46 0.30
CA ASP A 13 5.06 9.49 -1.01
C ASP A 13 6.29 8.57 -1.07
N LEU A 14 6.86 8.23 0.10
CA LEU A 14 8.09 7.46 0.23
C LEU A 14 7.85 5.96 0.45
N SER A 15 6.76 5.62 1.12
CA SER A 15 6.46 4.26 1.52
C SER A 15 5.20 3.73 0.84
N PRO A 16 5.17 2.43 0.45
CA PRO A 16 3.97 1.78 -0.06
C PRO A 16 2.94 1.50 1.05
N GLU A 17 3.24 1.80 2.31
CA GLU A 17 2.30 1.60 3.39
C GLU A 17 1.23 2.71 3.45
N SER A 18 0.10 2.35 4.05
CA SER A 18 -1.07 3.20 4.20
C SER A 18 -1.80 2.94 5.51
N ALA A 19 -2.54 3.95 5.97
CA ALA A 19 -3.55 3.83 7.01
C ALA A 19 -4.94 4.01 6.39
N TYR A 20 -5.91 3.24 6.86
CA TYR A 20 -7.31 3.35 6.44
C TYR A 20 -8.24 3.29 7.64
N ARG A 21 -9.37 3.98 7.53
CA ARG A 21 -10.44 3.98 8.53
C ARG A 21 -11.26 2.69 8.42
N ASP A 22 -11.44 1.99 9.55
CA ASP A 22 -12.15 0.70 9.68
C ASP A 22 -13.35 0.82 10.67
N GLY A 23 -13.95 2.00 10.73
CA GLY A 23 -15.06 2.33 11.63
C GLY A 23 -15.14 3.83 11.93
N ALA A 24 -16.11 4.26 12.74
CA ALA A 24 -16.32 5.69 13.03
C ALA A 24 -15.04 6.37 13.54
N ASP A 25 -14.29 5.78 14.48
CA ASP A 25 -13.06 6.37 15.00
C ASP A 25 -11.88 5.38 15.02
N LEU A 26 -12.01 4.31 14.25
CA LEU A 26 -11.07 3.20 14.24
C LEU A 26 -10.21 3.25 12.97
N TRP A 27 -8.91 3.19 13.15
CA TRP A 27 -7.93 3.20 12.07
C TRP A 27 -7.07 1.95 12.11
N ARG A 28 -6.60 1.54 10.94
CA ARG A 28 -5.70 0.39 10.78
C ARG A 28 -4.55 0.78 9.88
N LEU A 29 -3.37 0.26 10.24
CA LEU A 29 -2.18 0.36 9.41
C LEU A 29 -2.02 -0.93 8.62
N SER A 30 -1.75 -0.78 7.33
CA SER A 30 -1.37 -1.90 6.47
C SER A 30 -0.15 -2.67 7.00
N TRP A 31 0.79 -1.99 7.66
CA TRP A 31 2.01 -2.60 8.20
C TRP A 31 1.94 -3.14 9.63
N LEU A 32 0.92 -2.76 10.39
CA LEU A 32 0.67 -3.22 11.76
C LEU A 32 -0.71 -3.90 11.84
N PRO A 33 -0.88 -5.07 11.18
CA PRO A 33 -2.17 -5.75 11.15
C PRO A 33 -2.56 -6.26 12.55
N GLY A 34 -3.87 -6.30 12.80
CA GLY A 34 -4.45 -6.83 14.05
C GLY A 34 -4.52 -5.84 15.20
N ARG A 35 -4.11 -4.57 14.98
CA ARG A 35 -4.34 -3.48 15.92
C ARG A 35 -5.35 -2.48 15.38
N THR A 36 -6.20 -2.02 16.28
CA THR A 36 -7.12 -0.91 16.04
C THR A 36 -6.57 0.33 16.73
N LEU A 37 -6.48 1.42 15.98
CA LEU A 37 -5.80 2.64 16.40
C LEU A 37 -6.76 3.82 16.39
N SER A 38 -6.47 4.84 17.20
CA SER A 38 -7.07 6.17 16.98
C SER A 38 -6.49 6.82 15.72
N ARG A 39 -7.14 7.88 15.23
CA ARG A 39 -6.63 8.68 14.11
C ARG A 39 -5.21 9.21 14.37
N GLU A 40 -4.94 9.68 15.58
CA GLU A 40 -3.63 10.21 15.97
C GLU A 40 -2.55 9.11 16.01
N GLN A 41 -2.91 7.92 16.49
CA GLN A 41 -2.01 6.78 16.47
C GLN A 41 -1.72 6.31 15.05
N ALA A 42 -2.74 6.27 14.18
CA ALA A 42 -2.55 5.95 12.77
C ALA A 42 -1.61 6.95 12.08
N LEU A 43 -1.78 8.25 12.33
CA LEU A 43 -0.86 9.27 11.82
C LEU A 43 0.56 9.06 12.35
N ALA A 44 0.73 8.81 13.65
CA ALA A 44 2.04 8.51 14.23
C ALA A 44 2.70 7.28 13.60
N GLY A 45 1.91 6.26 13.24
CA GLY A 45 2.40 5.08 12.54
C GLY A 45 2.77 5.30 11.08
N MET A 46 2.08 6.21 10.39
CA MET A 46 2.48 6.65 9.05
C MET A 46 3.78 7.46 9.09
N GLU A 47 3.90 8.38 10.05
CA GLU A 47 5.14 9.15 10.24
C GLU A 47 6.32 8.24 10.62
N LEU A 48 6.09 7.23 11.46
CA LEU A 48 7.11 6.25 11.83
C LEU A 48 7.62 5.47 10.61
N ASP A 49 6.70 4.96 9.81
CA ASP A 49 7.02 4.23 8.58
C ASP A 49 7.80 5.10 7.59
N GLU A 50 7.45 6.38 7.45
CA GLU A 50 8.19 7.30 6.59
C GLU A 50 9.61 7.57 7.09
N LEU A 51 9.81 7.78 8.40
CA LEU A 51 11.16 7.94 8.98
C LEU A 51 12.03 6.71 8.73
N LEU A 52 11.46 5.52 8.80
CA LEU A 52 12.18 4.26 8.63
C LEU A 52 12.40 3.90 7.16
N SER A 53 11.68 4.54 6.24
CA SER A 53 11.81 4.32 4.80
C SER A 53 12.90 5.21 4.16
N ASP A 54 13.31 6.28 4.84
CA ASP A 54 14.38 7.16 4.36
C ASP A 54 15.78 6.65 4.77
N PRO A 55 16.61 6.18 3.82
CA PRO A 55 17.95 5.67 4.12
C PRO A 55 18.90 6.75 4.66
N ASP A 56 18.68 8.03 4.34
CA ASP A 56 19.55 9.13 4.81
C ASP A 56 19.39 9.38 6.32
N MET A 57 18.28 8.91 6.92
CA MET A 57 17.95 9.10 8.33
C MET A 57 18.56 8.05 9.27
N VAL A 58 19.16 6.97 8.74
CA VAL A 58 19.68 5.82 9.52
C VAL A 58 20.84 6.19 10.46
N HIS A 59 21.56 7.26 10.16
CA HIS A 59 22.67 7.74 11.00
C HIS A 59 22.29 8.98 11.83
N ASP A 60 21.08 9.51 11.65
CA ASP A 60 20.60 10.68 12.38
C ASP A 60 19.98 10.27 13.72
N ARG A 61 20.67 10.63 14.80
CA ARG A 61 20.20 10.37 16.18
C ARG A 61 18.89 11.09 16.50
N ILE A 62 18.64 12.25 15.90
CA ILE A 62 17.39 13.01 16.11
C ILE A 62 16.25 12.26 15.42
N ALA A 63 16.45 11.78 14.19
CA ALA A 63 15.48 10.94 13.48
C ALA A 63 15.18 9.65 14.25
N HIS A 64 16.19 9.00 14.84
CA HIS A 64 16.01 7.82 15.68
C HIS A 64 15.17 8.11 16.94
N ALA A 65 15.43 9.22 17.64
CA ALA A 65 14.63 9.62 18.81
C ALA A 65 13.18 9.92 18.41
N HIS A 66 12.99 10.56 17.25
CA HIS A 66 11.69 10.81 16.65
C HIS A 66 10.93 9.54 16.28
N ALA A 67 11.62 8.53 15.74
CA ALA A 67 11.04 7.23 15.44
C ALA A 67 10.62 6.49 16.73
N ALA A 68 11.49 6.50 17.76
CA ALA A 68 11.18 5.89 19.05
C ALA A 68 9.91 6.50 19.69
N ALA A 69 9.82 7.82 19.74
CA ALA A 69 8.66 8.52 20.30
C ALA A 69 7.34 8.18 19.57
N ARG A 70 7.39 7.88 18.28
CA ARG A 70 6.21 7.47 17.49
C ARG A 70 5.86 6.01 17.72
N ALA A 71 6.85 5.14 17.85
CA ALA A 71 6.65 3.74 18.24
C ALA A 71 5.99 3.64 19.63
N ASP A 72 6.40 4.49 20.57
CA ASP A 72 5.82 4.57 21.91
C ASP A 72 4.32 4.94 21.87
N ARG A 73 3.92 5.88 20.99
CA ARG A 73 2.50 6.24 20.79
C ARG A 73 1.65 5.07 20.28
N LEU A 74 2.27 4.14 19.56
CA LEU A 74 1.65 2.90 19.08
C LEU A 74 1.69 1.78 20.13
N GLY A 75 2.39 1.97 21.25
CA GLY A 75 2.62 0.94 22.26
C GLY A 75 3.42 -0.25 21.72
N ILE A 76 4.45 0.02 20.92
CA ILE A 76 5.42 -0.97 20.44
C ILE A 76 6.84 -0.43 20.57
N LEU A 77 7.81 -1.35 20.66
CA LEU A 77 9.23 -0.98 20.58
C LEU A 77 9.61 -0.59 19.14
N LEU A 78 10.54 0.34 19.01
CA LEU A 78 11.07 0.75 17.70
C LEU A 78 11.61 -0.44 16.90
N ASP A 79 12.39 -1.32 17.53
CA ASP A 79 12.92 -2.53 16.90
C ASP A 79 11.81 -3.45 16.35
N HIS A 80 10.68 -3.52 17.05
CA HIS A 80 9.54 -4.31 16.58
C HIS A 80 8.92 -3.70 15.32
N ALA A 81 8.79 -2.37 15.26
CA ALA A 81 8.33 -1.68 14.05
C ALA A 81 9.26 -1.95 12.86
N ILE A 82 10.57 -1.86 13.06
CA ILE A 82 11.59 -2.17 12.04
C ILE A 82 11.43 -3.60 11.53
N ILE A 83 11.28 -4.57 12.43
CA ILE A 83 11.11 -5.99 12.05
C ILE A 83 9.83 -6.20 11.23
N LEU A 84 8.71 -5.56 11.61
CA LEU A 84 7.44 -5.70 10.89
C LEU A 84 7.52 -5.11 9.48
N LEU A 85 8.09 -3.91 9.34
CA LEU A 85 8.28 -3.26 8.05
C LEU A 85 9.23 -4.05 7.16
N HIS A 86 10.34 -4.54 7.71
CA HIS A 86 11.28 -5.38 6.97
C HIS A 86 10.60 -6.66 6.44
N LYS A 87 9.78 -7.33 7.26
CA LYS A 87 9.02 -8.51 6.83
C LYS A 87 8.11 -8.20 5.65
N ARG A 88 7.50 -7.02 5.61
CA ARG A 88 6.64 -6.59 4.49
C ARG A 88 7.42 -6.28 3.22
N ILE A 89 8.57 -5.63 3.34
CA ILE A 89 9.48 -5.42 2.21
C ILE A 89 9.88 -6.77 1.61
N VAL A 90 10.28 -7.73 2.45
CA VAL A 90 10.63 -9.09 2.01
C VAL A 90 9.43 -9.81 1.35
N ALA A 91 8.23 -9.69 1.92
CA ALA A 91 7.03 -10.29 1.33
C ALA A 91 6.75 -9.72 -0.07
N ARG A 92 6.82 -8.40 -0.25
CA ARG A 92 6.65 -7.75 -1.57
C ARG A 92 7.71 -8.17 -2.58
N LEU A 93 8.96 -8.32 -2.15
CA LEU A 93 10.04 -8.76 -3.04
C LEU A 93 9.85 -10.21 -3.50
N ARG A 94 9.21 -11.05 -2.69
CA ARG A 94 8.84 -12.43 -3.06
C ARG A 94 7.62 -12.49 -3.97
N ASP A 95 6.66 -11.60 -3.75
CA ASP A 95 5.41 -11.55 -4.52
C ASP A 95 5.56 -10.84 -5.87
N ARG A 96 6.67 -10.15 -6.14
CA ARG A 96 6.98 -9.66 -7.48
C ARG A 96 7.19 -10.88 -8.40
N PRO A 97 6.25 -11.18 -9.32
CA PRO A 97 6.49 -12.25 -10.28
C PRO A 97 7.71 -11.89 -11.10
N ASP A 98 8.51 -12.89 -11.44
CA ASP A 98 9.71 -12.71 -12.25
C ASP A 98 9.31 -12.11 -13.61
N GLU A 99 9.47 -10.80 -13.75
CA GLU A 99 9.24 -10.06 -14.99
C GLU A 99 10.25 -10.47 -16.08
N SER A 100 11.23 -11.32 -15.74
CA SER A 100 12.18 -11.94 -16.67
C SER A 100 11.72 -13.29 -17.23
N ALA A 101 10.58 -13.83 -16.79
CA ALA A 101 10.00 -14.98 -17.47
C ALA A 101 9.44 -14.51 -18.82
N PRO A 102 9.97 -14.96 -19.97
CA PRO A 102 9.30 -14.69 -21.24
C PRO A 102 7.90 -15.27 -21.11
N GLY A 103 6.89 -14.39 -21.15
CA GLY A 103 5.48 -14.82 -21.19
C GLY A 103 5.32 -15.87 -22.29
N PRO A 104 4.36 -16.80 -22.17
CA PRO A 104 4.16 -17.83 -23.18
C PRO A 104 4.05 -17.12 -24.51
N VAL A 105 5.07 -17.28 -25.35
CA VAL A 105 5.14 -16.67 -26.66
C VAL A 105 3.92 -17.23 -27.35
N GLY A 106 2.89 -16.39 -27.49
CA GLY A 106 1.68 -16.75 -28.19
C GLY A 106 2.16 -17.21 -29.55
N ALA A 107 2.06 -18.51 -29.82
CA ALA A 107 2.30 -19.04 -31.13
C ALA A 107 1.24 -18.38 -32.02
N CYS A 108 1.64 -17.31 -32.70
CA CYS A 108 0.90 -16.79 -33.83
C CYS A 108 0.90 -17.93 -34.85
N ASP A 109 -0.19 -18.70 -34.83
CA ASP A 109 -0.50 -19.68 -35.87
C ASP A 109 -0.73 -18.87 -37.16
N PRO A 110 0.10 -18.98 -38.20
CA PRO A 110 -0.03 -18.15 -39.39
C PRO A 110 -1.11 -18.67 -40.37
N SER A 111 -2.01 -19.55 -39.91
CA SER A 111 -3.01 -20.20 -40.75
C SER A 111 -4.43 -19.96 -40.25
N GLY A 112 -4.92 -18.72 -40.41
CA GLY A 112 -6.34 -18.39 -40.24
C GLY A 112 -6.70 -17.09 -40.94
N PRO A 113 -7.76 -17.02 -41.75
CA PRO A 113 -8.09 -15.82 -42.52
C PRO A 113 -8.58 -14.67 -41.61
N PRO A 114 -8.38 -13.40 -41.99
CA PRO A 114 -8.72 -12.27 -41.13
C PRO A 114 -10.24 -12.07 -41.08
N ALA A 115 -10.86 -12.46 -39.96
CA ALA A 115 -12.22 -12.05 -39.65
C ALA A 115 -12.21 -10.56 -39.23
N ARG A 116 -12.81 -9.73 -40.09
CA ARG A 116 -13.09 -8.31 -39.84
C ARG A 116 -13.75 -8.11 -38.47
N CYS A 117 -13.10 -7.37 -37.58
CA CYS A 117 -13.77 -6.79 -36.42
C CYS A 117 -14.75 -5.71 -36.89
N VAL A 118 -16.03 -6.08 -36.99
CA VAL A 118 -17.15 -5.15 -37.06
C VAL A 118 -17.62 -4.88 -35.63
N PRO A 119 -17.63 -3.64 -35.14
CA PRO A 119 -18.24 -3.34 -33.84
C PRO A 119 -19.77 -3.34 -33.99
N GLN A 120 -20.44 -4.41 -33.54
CA GLN A 120 -21.88 -4.39 -33.37
C GLN A 120 -22.24 -3.61 -32.10
N ARG A 121 -22.67 -2.36 -32.28
CA ARG A 121 -23.61 -1.71 -31.35
C ARG A 121 -24.91 -2.51 -31.38
N THR A 122 -25.33 -3.04 -30.23
CA THR A 122 -26.73 -3.43 -30.03
C THR A 122 -27.31 -2.65 -28.87
N SER A 123 -28.16 -1.71 -29.27
CA SER A 123 -29.21 -1.06 -28.50
C SER A 123 -30.07 -2.03 -27.69
N GLY A 124 -30.21 -1.78 -26.39
CA GLY A 124 -31.30 -2.31 -25.56
C GLY A 124 -32.13 -1.14 -25.00
N PRO A 125 -33.48 -1.19 -25.02
CA PRO A 125 -34.34 -0.08 -24.61
C PRO A 125 -34.45 0.08 -23.08
N PRO A 126 -34.86 1.27 -22.58
CA PRO A 126 -34.90 1.57 -21.15
C PRO A 126 -36.08 0.89 -20.44
N ARG A 127 -35.81 0.31 -19.26
CA ARG A 127 -36.86 -0.12 -18.31
C ARG A 127 -37.38 1.09 -17.53
N VAL A 128 -38.66 1.37 -17.72
CA VAL A 128 -39.49 2.24 -16.89
C VAL A 128 -39.84 1.50 -15.61
N TYR A 129 -39.64 2.13 -14.44
CA TYR A 129 -40.34 1.76 -13.20
C TYR A 129 -41.26 2.92 -12.84
N GLY A 130 -42.54 2.59 -12.63
CA GLY A 130 -43.55 3.47 -12.05
C GLY A 130 -43.58 3.38 -10.54
#